data_AF-S5TUT3-F1
#
_entry.id   AF-S5TUT3-F1
#
_cell.length_a   1.000
_cell.length_b   1.000
_cell.length_c   1.000
_cell.angle_alpha   90.00
_cell.angle_beta   90.00
_cell.angle_gamma   90.00
#
_symmetry.space_group_name_H-M   'P 1'
#
loop_
_entity.id
_entity.type
_entity.pdbx_description
1 polymer ?
#
loop_
_entity_poly.entity_id
_entity_poly.type
_entity_poly.pdbx_seq_one_letter_code
_entity_poly.pdbx_strand_id
1 'polypeptide(L)'
;MTSLPTRATSAIGAPITGGVMPTTAIRRLLLGLALLTTSTVGVLAETPADATAGDQDGVSAATAVYRTWATRVNVRINTADWRLCWNSPSVANCPSVIGQFNPGDDIYVICQQPGSQVVGGNPNWLLAFGAPTNDRPGWMASYYIAYPHNVLPDVPWCSPA
;
A
#
# COMPACT_ATOMS: atom_id res chain seq x y z
N MET A 1 -31.85 53.02 2.59
CA MET A 1 -33.18 52.81 3.17
C MET A 1 -33.76 51.59 2.45
N THR A 2 -34.00 50.40 3.01
CA THR A 2 -34.30 50.00 4.38
C THR A 2 -34.32 48.46 4.48
N SER A 3 -33.80 47.93 5.59
CA SER A 3 -34.23 46.70 6.30
C SER A 3 -33.89 45.28 5.80
N LEU A 4 -33.42 44.51 6.78
CA LEU A 4 -33.06 43.10 6.89
C LEU A 4 -34.19 42.09 6.55
N PRO A 5 -33.85 40.80 6.35
CA PRO A 5 -34.71 39.69 6.74
C PRO A 5 -34.46 39.23 8.19
N THR A 6 -35.54 39.22 8.98
CA THR A 6 -35.63 38.75 10.37
C THR A 6 -36.06 37.29 10.41
N ARG A 7 -35.20 36.48 11.02
CA ARG A 7 -35.41 35.41 12.01
C ARG A 7 -36.34 34.21 11.73
N ALA A 8 -35.71 33.06 11.96
CA ALA A 8 -36.21 31.71 12.18
C ALA A 8 -37.39 31.57 13.16
N THR A 9 -38.12 30.45 13.06
CA THR A 9 -38.60 29.65 14.22
C THR A 9 -38.91 28.20 13.82
N SER A 10 -38.27 27.29 14.55
CA SER A 10 -38.61 25.93 15.03
C SER A 10 -39.66 25.04 14.36
N ALA A 11 -39.34 23.74 14.31
CA ALA A 11 -40.06 22.72 15.10
C ALA A 11 -39.42 21.31 15.06
N ILE A 12 -39.20 20.74 16.27
CA ILE A 12 -39.62 19.39 16.74
C ILE A 12 -39.10 18.18 15.92
N GLY A 13 -38.35 17.20 16.42
CA GLY A 13 -38.15 16.67 17.77
C GLY A 13 -38.17 15.13 17.67
N ALA A 14 -37.15 14.44 18.20
CA ALA A 14 -37.24 13.04 18.60
C ALA A 14 -36.15 12.70 19.62
N PRO A 15 -36.47 11.99 20.72
CA PRO A 15 -35.51 11.62 21.75
C PRO A 15 -34.79 10.32 21.36
N ILE A 16 -33.47 10.26 21.57
CA ILE A 16 -32.77 8.98 21.73
C ILE A 16 -32.18 8.89 23.12
N THR A 17 -32.73 7.89 23.79
CA THR A 17 -32.50 7.33 25.10
C THR A 17 -31.03 7.06 25.37
N GLY A 18 -30.64 7.36 26.61
CA GLY A 18 -29.26 7.22 27.09
C GLY A 18 -28.74 5.79 27.11
N GLY A 19 -27.41 5.71 26.98
CA GLY A 19 -26.60 4.56 27.36
C GLY A 19 -25.38 5.10 28.09
N VAL A 20 -25.51 5.31 29.40
CA VAL A 20 -24.37 5.46 30.31
C VAL A 20 -23.90 4.07 30.65
N MET A 21 -22.64 3.76 30.37
CA MET A 21 -21.98 2.59 30.94
C MET A 21 -20.58 2.93 31.46
N PRO A 22 -20.13 2.19 32.47
CA PRO A 22 -19.59 2.77 33.69
C PRO A 22 -18.06 2.83 33.72
N THR A 23 -17.55 3.92 34.28
CA THR A 23 -16.22 3.97 34.91
C THR A 23 -16.21 3.06 36.12
N THR A 24 -15.65 1.86 35.98
CA THR A 24 -15.33 0.99 37.12
C THR A 24 -13.82 1.03 37.35
N ALA A 25 -13.43 1.79 38.37
CA ALA A 25 -12.13 1.68 38.99
C ALA A 25 -12.02 0.31 39.68
N ILE A 26 -10.98 -0.47 39.36
CA ILE A 26 -10.64 -1.67 40.11
C ILE A 26 -9.32 -1.43 40.83
N ARG A 27 -9.42 -1.51 42.16
CA ARG A 27 -8.43 -1.19 43.18
C ARG A 27 -7.51 -2.40 43.37
N ARG A 28 -6.21 -2.11 43.45
CA ARG A 28 -5.10 -3.04 43.70
C ARG A 28 -5.31 -3.92 44.94
N LEU A 29 -4.94 -5.21 44.88
CA LEU A 29 -4.10 -5.84 45.91
C LEU A 29 -3.42 -7.13 45.43
N LEU A 30 -2.24 -7.34 46.01
CA LEU A 30 -1.15 -8.27 45.75
C LEU A 30 -1.43 -9.73 46.16
N LEU A 31 -0.78 -10.71 45.51
CA LEU A 31 0.20 -11.67 46.06
C LEU A 31 0.40 -12.84 45.08
N GLY A 32 1.63 -13.34 44.99
CA GLY A 32 2.12 -14.13 43.86
C GLY A 32 1.84 -15.63 43.87
N LEU A 33 2.35 -16.28 42.83
CA LEU A 33 2.98 -17.61 42.90
C LEU A 33 3.73 -17.88 41.59
N ALA A 34 4.99 -18.29 41.71
CA ALA A 34 5.83 -18.70 40.60
C ALA A 34 5.43 -20.09 40.10
N LEU A 35 5.26 -20.25 38.79
CA LEU A 35 5.44 -21.53 38.11
C LEU A 35 6.17 -21.29 36.78
N LEU A 36 7.36 -21.86 36.65
CA LEU A 36 8.07 -21.98 35.38
C LEU A 36 7.28 -22.93 34.47
N THR A 37 6.77 -22.42 33.35
CA THR A 37 6.28 -23.24 32.25
C THR A 37 7.23 -23.08 31.06
N THR A 38 8.00 -24.13 30.80
CA THR A 38 8.81 -24.30 29.60
C THR A 38 7.91 -24.24 28.37
N SER A 39 7.98 -23.14 27.64
CA SER A 39 7.31 -23.01 26.34
C SER A 39 8.12 -23.80 25.32
N THR A 40 7.58 -24.94 24.88
CA THR A 40 8.07 -25.66 23.70
C THR A 40 8.01 -24.73 22.50
N VAL A 41 9.16 -24.47 21.88
CA VAL A 41 9.29 -23.83 20.56
C VAL A 41 8.51 -24.66 19.54
N GLY A 42 7.31 -24.18 19.19
CA GLY A 42 6.57 -24.68 18.04
C GLY A 42 7.27 -24.17 16.78
N VAL A 43 7.94 -25.08 16.09
CA VAL A 43 8.55 -24.87 14.77
C VAL A 43 7.47 -24.35 13.83
N LEU A 44 7.63 -23.11 13.37
CA LEU A 44 6.94 -22.65 12.17
C LEU A 44 7.50 -23.47 11.02
N ALA A 45 6.66 -24.33 10.45
CA ALA A 45 6.93 -24.92 9.15
C ALA A 45 6.88 -23.79 8.13
N GLU A 46 8.03 -23.18 7.87
CA GLU A 46 8.25 -22.35 6.70
C GLU A 46 8.17 -23.28 5.50
N THR A 47 7.03 -23.27 4.80
CA THR A 47 6.96 -23.83 3.45
C THR A 47 8.03 -23.13 2.61
N PRO A 48 9.04 -23.84 2.06
CA PRO A 48 9.94 -23.22 1.12
C PRO A 48 9.10 -22.75 -0.07
N ALA A 49 9.05 -21.43 -0.27
CA ALA A 49 8.66 -20.89 -1.55
C ALA A 49 9.67 -21.43 -2.56
N ASP A 50 9.21 -22.32 -3.43
CA ASP A 50 9.97 -22.87 -4.54
C ASP A 50 10.27 -21.70 -5.49
N ALA A 51 11.39 -21.02 -5.24
CA ALA A 51 11.96 -20.06 -6.16
C ALA A 51 12.73 -20.87 -7.20
N THR A 52 12.02 -21.35 -8.21
CA THR A 52 12.64 -21.95 -9.39
C THR A 52 13.47 -20.86 -10.09
N ALA A 53 14.76 -20.81 -9.81
CA ALA A 53 15.72 -20.03 -10.57
C ALA A 53 15.88 -20.70 -11.95
N GLY A 54 15.12 -20.21 -12.92
CA GLY A 54 15.21 -20.60 -14.32
C GLY A 54 16.32 -19.81 -15.03
N ASP A 55 17.39 -20.52 -15.34
CA ASP A 55 18.19 -20.52 -16.58
C ASP A 55 18.26 -19.22 -17.41
N GLN A 56 19.46 -18.66 -17.47
CA GLN A 56 19.85 -17.56 -18.35
C GLN A 56 20.16 -18.12 -19.75
N ASP A 57 19.18 -18.10 -20.66
CA ASP A 57 19.47 -18.19 -22.09
C ASP A 57 18.39 -17.50 -22.94
N GLY A 58 18.80 -16.47 -23.68
CA GLY A 58 17.98 -15.79 -24.70
C GLY A 58 17.21 -14.57 -24.21
N VAL A 59 17.69 -13.37 -24.54
CA VAL A 59 16.96 -12.09 -24.39
C VAL A 59 15.80 -12.07 -25.38
N SER A 60 14.73 -12.76 -25.03
CA SER A 60 13.37 -12.31 -25.30
C SER A 60 12.90 -11.71 -23.98
N ALA A 61 12.39 -10.48 -23.99
CA ALA A 61 11.84 -9.84 -22.79
C ALA A 61 10.61 -10.63 -22.31
N ALA A 62 10.86 -11.73 -21.59
CA ALA A 62 9.88 -12.30 -20.69
C ALA A 62 9.71 -11.22 -19.63
N THR A 63 8.66 -10.40 -19.79
CA THR A 63 8.30 -9.40 -18.79
C THR A 63 8.11 -10.15 -17.49
N ALA A 64 9.06 -10.02 -16.56
CA ALA A 64 8.98 -10.69 -15.27
C ALA A 64 7.64 -10.32 -14.64
N VAL A 65 6.84 -11.33 -14.31
CA VAL A 65 5.52 -11.15 -13.72
C VAL A 65 5.70 -11.09 -12.22
N TYR A 66 5.40 -9.92 -11.64
CA TYR A 66 5.48 -9.69 -10.21
C TYR A 66 4.09 -9.74 -9.57
N ARG A 67 4.04 -9.86 -8.24
CA ARG A 67 2.81 -9.83 -7.43
C ARG A 67 3.00 -8.93 -6.21
N THR A 68 1.90 -8.41 -5.67
CA THR A 68 1.96 -7.68 -4.39
C THR A 68 1.79 -8.61 -3.19
N TRP A 69 2.38 -8.26 -2.05
CA TRP A 69 2.03 -8.87 -0.75
C TRP A 69 0.89 -8.15 -0.04
N ALA A 70 0.61 -6.89 -0.41
CA ALA A 70 -0.44 -6.06 0.16
C ALA A 70 -1.69 -6.01 -0.73
N THR A 71 -2.84 -5.72 -0.13
CA THR A 71 -4.11 -5.49 -0.84
C THR A 71 -4.29 -4.01 -1.20
N ARG A 72 -5.08 -3.75 -2.26
CA ARG A 72 -5.45 -2.40 -2.73
C ARG A 72 -4.26 -1.46 -2.94
N VAL A 73 -3.19 -1.98 -3.55
CA VAL A 73 -1.97 -1.22 -3.83
C VAL A 73 -2.21 -0.29 -5.02
N ASN A 74 -2.18 1.01 -4.77
CA ASN A 74 -2.51 2.03 -5.76
C ASN A 74 -1.45 2.14 -6.86
N VAL A 75 -1.91 2.13 -8.11
CA VAL A 75 -1.14 2.56 -9.28
C VAL A 75 -1.57 3.98 -9.63
N ARG A 76 -0.59 4.87 -9.78
CA ARG A 76 -0.81 6.31 -9.78
C ARG A 76 -0.26 6.99 -11.02
N ILE A 77 -0.91 8.08 -11.41
CA ILE A 77 -0.45 8.99 -12.46
C ILE A 77 -0.68 10.43 -12.03
N ASN A 78 -0.26 11.35 -12.88
CA ASN A 78 -0.70 12.73 -12.83
C ASN A 78 -1.33 13.06 -14.18
N THR A 79 -2.63 13.38 -14.16
CA THR A 79 -3.38 13.72 -15.37
C THR A 79 -3.12 15.14 -15.87
N ALA A 80 -2.59 16.02 -15.02
CA ALA A 80 -2.26 17.39 -15.37
C ALA A 80 -0.83 17.50 -15.93
N ASP A 81 0.14 16.83 -15.32
CA ASP A 81 1.53 16.82 -15.77
C ASP A 81 2.21 15.46 -15.47
N TRP A 82 2.32 14.63 -16.51
CA TRP A 82 2.93 13.31 -16.40
C TRP A 82 4.43 13.36 -16.06
N ARG A 83 5.13 14.47 -16.36
CA ARG A 83 6.58 14.62 -16.13
C ARG A 83 6.90 14.68 -14.64
N LEU A 84 5.98 15.19 -13.81
CA LEU A 84 6.16 15.18 -12.35
C LEU A 84 6.29 13.76 -11.80
N CYS A 85 5.46 12.85 -12.31
CA CYS A 85 5.55 11.44 -11.99
C CYS A 85 6.82 10.80 -12.52
N TRP A 86 7.19 11.12 -13.77
CA TRP A 86 8.37 10.55 -14.40
C TRP A 86 9.69 10.99 -13.74
N ASN A 87 9.79 12.24 -13.27
CA ASN A 87 11.05 12.73 -12.73
C ASN A 87 11.26 12.38 -11.26
N SER A 88 10.17 12.18 -10.51
CA SER A 88 10.24 11.94 -9.07
C SER A 88 8.93 11.33 -8.55
N PRO A 89 8.66 10.04 -8.78
CA PRO A 89 7.41 9.41 -8.41
C PRO A 89 7.14 9.49 -6.90
N SER A 90 5.91 9.84 -6.54
CA SER A 90 5.41 9.91 -5.15
C SER A 90 3.90 10.06 -5.15
N VAL A 91 3.24 9.91 -4.00
CA VAL A 91 1.80 10.21 -3.87
C VAL A 91 1.50 11.68 -4.17
N ALA A 92 2.42 12.60 -3.84
CA ALA A 92 2.25 14.03 -4.07
C ALA A 92 2.36 14.39 -5.57
N ASN A 93 3.35 13.82 -6.26
CA ASN A 93 3.56 14.09 -7.69
C ASN A 93 2.61 13.30 -8.60
N CYS A 94 2.07 12.17 -8.12
CA CYS A 94 1.12 11.30 -8.80
C CYS A 94 -0.19 11.14 -8.00
N PRO A 95 -1.04 12.19 -7.96
CA PRO A 95 -2.20 12.19 -7.08
C PRO A 95 -3.31 11.24 -7.55
N SER A 96 -3.44 11.01 -8.85
CA SER A 96 -4.56 10.27 -9.45
C SER A 96 -4.29 8.76 -9.40
N VAL A 97 -5.25 7.97 -8.92
CA VAL A 97 -5.20 6.50 -8.94
C VAL A 97 -5.92 5.99 -10.19
N ILE A 98 -5.28 5.11 -10.95
CA ILE A 98 -5.86 4.51 -12.18
C ILE A 98 -6.20 3.03 -12.04
N GLY A 99 -5.74 2.40 -10.96
CA GLY A 99 -5.97 0.99 -10.70
C GLY A 99 -5.40 0.61 -9.33
N GLN A 100 -5.77 -0.58 -8.87
CA GLN A 100 -5.31 -1.14 -7.61
C GLN A 100 -4.97 -2.61 -7.78
N PHE A 101 -3.75 -3.01 -7.42
CA PHE A 101 -3.34 -4.41 -7.40
C PHE A 101 -3.62 -5.05 -6.04
N ASN A 102 -3.96 -6.33 -6.06
CA ASN A 102 -4.13 -7.22 -4.93
C ASN A 102 -3.18 -8.41 -5.05
N PRO A 103 -2.95 -9.16 -3.94
CA PRO A 103 -2.20 -10.40 -4.01
C PRO A 103 -2.85 -11.36 -5.00
N GLY A 104 -2.04 -11.93 -5.90
CA GLY A 104 -2.50 -12.81 -6.97
C GLY A 104 -2.71 -12.11 -8.32
N ASP A 105 -2.82 -10.78 -8.36
CA ASP A 105 -2.82 -10.06 -9.64
C ASP A 105 -1.43 -10.07 -10.27
N ASP A 106 -1.39 -10.27 -11.59
CA ASP A 106 -0.16 -10.21 -12.37
C ASP A 106 0.21 -8.75 -12.65
N ILE A 107 1.47 -8.40 -12.34
CA ILE A 107 2.02 -7.05 -12.50
C ILE A 107 3.17 -7.11 -13.50
N TYR A 108 3.02 -6.34 -14.58
CA TYR A 108 4.05 -6.16 -15.57
C TYR A 108 4.80 -4.86 -15.26
N VAL A 109 6.11 -4.96 -15.06
CA VAL A 109 6.96 -3.82 -14.69
C VAL A 109 7.82 -3.42 -15.89
N ILE A 110 7.77 -2.14 -16.26
CA ILE A 110 8.50 -1.57 -17.39
C ILE A 110 9.90 -1.15 -16.94
N CYS A 111 9.97 -0.35 -15.88
CA CYS A 111 11.22 0.16 -15.33
C CYS A 111 11.05 0.56 -13.86
N GLN A 112 12.17 0.74 -13.16
CA GLN A 112 12.24 1.19 -11.78
C GLN A 112 13.05 2.48 -11.64
N GLN A 113 12.73 3.30 -10.63
CA GLN A 113 13.57 4.45 -10.25
C GLN A 113 13.32 4.90 -8.81
N PRO A 114 14.23 5.69 -8.21
CA PRO A 114 13.98 6.31 -6.91
C PRO A 114 12.87 7.36 -7.03
N GLY A 115 12.00 7.41 -6.03
CA GLY A 115 11.00 8.47 -5.87
C GLY A 115 11.37 9.50 -4.82
N SER A 116 10.61 10.59 -4.74
CA SER A 116 10.75 11.56 -3.64
C SER A 116 10.14 11.07 -2.31
N GLN A 117 9.39 9.97 -2.35
CA GLN A 117 8.76 9.39 -1.17
C GLN A 117 9.28 7.97 -0.94
N VAL A 118 9.77 7.72 0.27
CA VAL A 118 10.14 6.39 0.76
C VAL A 118 8.90 5.73 1.37
N VAL A 119 8.59 4.52 0.95
CA VAL A 119 7.46 3.74 1.48
C VAL A 119 8.01 2.47 2.12
N GLY A 120 7.72 2.23 3.40
CA GLY A 120 8.17 1.03 4.10
C GLY A 120 9.69 0.80 4.12
N GLY A 121 10.48 1.88 4.00
CA GLY A 121 11.94 1.81 3.91
C GLY A 121 12.50 1.59 2.50
N ASN A 122 11.66 1.40 1.49
CA ASN A 122 12.07 1.29 0.09
C ASN A 122 11.90 2.63 -0.65
N PRO A 123 12.97 3.24 -1.19
CA PRO A 123 12.90 4.49 -1.95
C PRO A 123 12.43 4.30 -3.40
N ASN A 124 12.38 3.07 -3.90
CA ASN A 124 12.13 2.79 -5.31
C ASN A 124 10.63 2.70 -5.64
N TRP A 125 10.31 3.18 -6.83
CA TRP A 125 9.01 3.16 -7.46
C TRP A 125 9.11 2.45 -8.81
N LEU A 126 8.01 1.83 -9.21
CA LEU A 126 7.90 1.03 -10.42
C LEU A 126 6.90 1.67 -11.36
N LEU A 127 7.27 1.77 -12.64
CA LEU A 127 6.30 2.01 -13.71
C LEU A 127 5.73 0.66 -14.12
N ALA A 128 4.48 0.42 -13.74
CA ALA A 128 3.84 -0.89 -13.86
C ALA A 128 2.43 -0.79 -14.49
N PHE A 129 1.97 -1.90 -15.03
CA PHE A 129 0.63 -2.05 -15.61
C PHE A 129 0.12 -3.50 -15.46
N GLY A 130 -1.15 -3.69 -15.78
CA GLY A 130 -1.85 -4.97 -15.80
C GLY A 130 -3.37 -4.78 -15.87
N ALA A 131 -4.12 -5.87 -15.75
CA ALA A 131 -5.58 -5.85 -15.88
C ALA A 131 -6.28 -4.82 -14.96
N PRO A 132 -5.91 -4.63 -13.68
CA PRO A 132 -6.54 -3.64 -12.80
C PRO A 132 -6.34 -2.18 -13.24
N THR A 133 -5.40 -1.92 -14.14
CA THR A 133 -5.10 -0.59 -14.70
C THR A 133 -5.64 -0.42 -16.13
N ASN A 134 -6.38 -1.40 -16.66
CA ASN A 134 -6.72 -1.51 -18.08
C ASN A 134 -5.46 -1.42 -18.97
N ASP A 135 -4.40 -2.10 -18.56
CA ASP A 135 -3.07 -2.13 -19.20
C ASP A 135 -2.41 -0.75 -19.40
N ARG A 136 -2.88 0.26 -18.64
CA ARG A 136 -2.30 1.60 -18.68
C ARG A 136 -1.15 1.71 -17.66
N PRO A 137 0.06 2.13 -18.09
CA PRO A 137 1.18 2.32 -17.17
C PRO A 137 0.92 3.40 -16.13
N GLY A 138 1.34 3.13 -14.90
CA GLY A 138 1.41 4.11 -13.83
C GLY A 138 2.41 3.71 -12.75
N TRP A 139 2.60 4.60 -11.79
CA TRP A 139 3.60 4.50 -10.73
C TRP A 139 3.05 3.84 -9.48
N MET A 140 3.76 2.85 -8.96
CA MET A 140 3.49 2.24 -7.66
C MET A 140 4.77 2.11 -6.84
N ALA A 141 4.66 2.12 -5.52
CA ALA A 141 5.82 1.94 -4.66
C ALA A 141 6.31 0.48 -4.72
N SER A 142 7.62 0.29 -4.95
CA SER A 142 8.22 -1.06 -5.05
C SER A 142 8.14 -1.83 -3.73
N TYR A 143 7.97 -1.13 -2.60
CA TYR A 143 7.77 -1.74 -1.28
C TYR A 143 6.69 -2.82 -1.26
N TYR A 144 5.65 -2.68 -2.09
CA TYR A 144 4.52 -3.60 -2.09
C TYR A 144 4.72 -4.85 -2.93
N ILE A 145 5.79 -4.93 -3.73
CA ILE A 145 6.12 -6.13 -4.50
C ILE A 145 6.62 -7.21 -3.55
N ALA A 146 6.17 -8.45 -3.76
CA ALA A 146 6.61 -9.63 -3.03
C ALA A 146 8.03 -10.05 -3.46
N TYR A 147 9.02 -9.19 -3.21
CA TYR A 147 10.43 -9.42 -3.49
C TYR A 147 11.27 -8.96 -2.29
N PRO A 148 12.28 -9.73 -1.86
CA PRO A 148 13.00 -9.47 -0.59
C PRO A 148 13.93 -8.25 -0.63
N HIS A 149 14.29 -7.78 -1.83
CA HIS A 149 15.20 -6.65 -1.99
C HIS A 149 14.47 -5.40 -2.53
N ASN A 150 15.05 -4.24 -2.27
CA ASN A 150 14.46 -2.97 -2.70
C ASN A 150 14.58 -2.70 -4.20
N VAL A 151 15.43 -3.46 -4.90
CA VAL A 151 15.72 -3.33 -6.33
C VAL A 151 15.39 -4.66 -6.98
N LEU A 152 14.60 -4.63 -8.06
CA LEU A 152 14.29 -5.81 -8.85
C LEU A 152 15.43 -6.03 -9.87
N PRO A 153 16.13 -7.19 -9.86
CA PRO A 153 17.33 -7.38 -10.66
C PRO A 153 17.07 -7.36 -12.17
N ASP A 154 15.90 -7.84 -12.60
CA ASP A 154 15.54 -7.99 -14.01
C ASP A 154 14.74 -6.79 -14.55
N VAL A 155 14.54 -5.75 -13.74
CA VAL A 155 13.83 -4.53 -14.14
C VAL A 155 14.85 -3.42 -14.44
N PRO A 156 14.87 -2.86 -15.66
CA PRO A 156 15.80 -1.79 -15.98
C PRO A 156 15.47 -0.51 -15.21
N TRP A 157 16.48 0.34 -15.01
CA TRP A 157 16.27 1.69 -14.51
C TRP A 157 15.60 2.55 -15.58
N CYS A 158 14.65 3.40 -15.17
CA CYS A 158 13.99 4.32 -16.09
C CYS A 158 15.00 5.32 -16.66
N SER A 159 14.94 5.56 -17.98
CA SER A 159 15.73 6.62 -18.61
C SER A 159 15.18 8.01 -18.21
N PRO A 160 16.03 9.03 -18.07
CA PRO A 160 15.55 10.40 -17.86
C PRO A 160 14.62 10.84 -19.01
N ALA A 161 13.57 11.60 -18.69
CA ALA A 161 12.59 12.14 -19.66
C ALA A 161 13.12 13.33 -20.46
#